data_AF-A0A836GFS9-F1
#
_entry.id   AF-A0A836GFS9-F1
#
_cell.length_a   1.000
_cell.length_b   1.000
_cell.length_c   1.000
_cell.angle_alpha   90.00
_cell.angle_beta   90.00
_cell.angle_gamma   90.00
#
_symmetry.space_group_name_H-M   'P 1'
#
loop_
_entity.id
_entity.type
_entity.pdbx_description
1 polymer ?
#
loop_
_entity_poly.entity_id
_entity_poly.type
_entity_poly.pdbx_seq_one_letter_code
_entity_poly.pdbx_strand_id
1 'polypeptide(L)'
;MTNRYCDAFMDTPSVPDHSGAGKSPNMLGSLDAATGDALRSFHDALDQAQQSLQRDSERCSVTAQLLRDLTVELDCLKAGSAPNSAARQRREALQAEKLKMLHHTRHQREAIAATAAHIQHLQEPRVTLTEQVDVLKGDVTALRRQYGLRAAQVHAFIAQFLQPQNNLEQLRCQLAQLQQGRAAQAEAVKAVKQRLQEKKMDLAALEAPDKLDATVRPNGGAASCNRNPSSIKRDEGQPNEKAEDCAATALLTEADRRAEVTRRRSEQMAAHNAAEMQQSAERARLETLRVDLKRQVLMLCHEIEEVDAAQQREQKVYHDALDDAASGSGTGALQKCQRCARDLFGGFL
;
A
#
# COMPACT_ATOMS: atom_id res chain seq x y z
N MET A 1 -24.28 -50.41 -24.31
CA MET A 1 -25.07 -50.39 -25.55
C MET A 1 -25.42 -51.81 -25.90
N THR A 2 -26.68 -52.13 -25.66
CA THR A 2 -27.38 -53.40 -25.88
C THR A 2 -27.83 -53.53 -27.34
N ASN A 3 -27.68 -54.73 -27.92
CA ASN A 3 -28.42 -55.29 -29.08
C ASN A 3 -28.04 -56.80 -29.09
N ARG A 4 -28.87 -57.85 -28.94
CA ARG A 4 -30.30 -58.16 -29.15
C ARG A 4 -30.84 -57.78 -30.54
N TYR A 5 -31.58 -58.74 -31.13
CA TYR A 5 -32.08 -58.91 -32.52
C TYR A 5 -31.12 -59.73 -33.41
N CYS A 6 -31.50 -60.84 -34.06
CA CYS A 6 -32.80 -61.27 -34.60
C CYS A 6 -33.08 -62.75 -34.26
N ASP A 7 -34.06 -63.04 -33.40
CA ASP A 7 -35.38 -63.59 -33.75
C ASP A 7 -35.82 -63.62 -35.23
N ALA A 8 -36.46 -64.75 -35.54
CA ALA A 8 -37.77 -64.87 -36.18
C ALA A 8 -37.88 -65.24 -37.68
N PHE A 9 -38.80 -66.21 -37.89
CA PHE A 9 -39.69 -66.44 -39.04
C PHE A 9 -39.15 -67.28 -40.22
N MET A 10 -39.90 -68.21 -40.83
CA MET A 10 -41.24 -68.80 -40.63
C MET A 10 -41.39 -69.96 -41.64
N ASP A 11 -42.52 -70.67 -41.57
CA ASP A 11 -43.18 -71.46 -42.64
C ASP A 11 -43.14 -73.00 -42.53
N THR A 12 -44.01 -73.50 -41.64
CA THR A 12 -44.99 -74.56 -41.97
C THR A 12 -46.00 -74.02 -43.01
N PRO A 13 -46.46 -74.78 -44.02
CA PRO A 13 -47.62 -75.69 -43.88
C PRO A 13 -47.44 -76.95 -44.78
N SER A 14 -48.31 -77.97 -44.93
CA SER A 14 -49.76 -78.02 -45.00
C SER A 14 -50.21 -79.49 -45.02
N VAL A 15 -51.28 -79.80 -44.29
CA VAL A 15 -52.11 -81.01 -44.44
C VAL A 15 -52.95 -80.87 -45.72
N PRO A 16 -53.32 -81.99 -46.40
CA PRO A 16 -54.75 -82.20 -46.59
C PRO A 16 -55.21 -83.65 -46.36
N ASP A 17 -56.42 -83.74 -45.83
CA ASP A 17 -57.32 -84.89 -45.81
C ASP A 17 -57.58 -85.47 -47.22
N HIS A 18 -57.85 -86.79 -47.30
CA HIS A 18 -59.16 -87.30 -47.76
C HIS A 18 -59.27 -88.83 -47.72
N SER A 19 -60.41 -89.24 -47.13
CA SER A 19 -61.15 -90.50 -47.18
C SER A 19 -60.96 -91.42 -48.40
N GLY A 20 -61.00 -92.74 -48.17
CA GLY A 20 -61.27 -93.70 -49.24
C GLY A 20 -61.32 -95.16 -48.76
N ALA A 21 -62.51 -95.76 -48.84
CA ALA A 21 -62.85 -97.07 -48.31
C ALA A 21 -62.30 -98.26 -49.11
N GLY A 22 -62.06 -99.36 -48.40
CA GLY A 22 -62.55 -100.69 -48.80
C GLY A 22 -61.62 -101.64 -49.58
N LYS A 23 -61.79 -102.93 -49.23
CA LYS A 23 -61.40 -104.18 -49.92
C LYS A 23 -60.01 -104.75 -49.64
N SER A 24 -59.98 -105.70 -48.69
CA SER A 24 -59.07 -106.86 -48.65
C SER A 24 -59.03 -107.57 -50.01
N PRO A 25 -57.84 -107.93 -50.54
CA PRO A 25 -57.45 -109.34 -50.53
C PRO A 25 -55.93 -109.63 -50.48
N ASN A 26 -55.58 -110.87 -50.09
CA ASN A 26 -54.33 -111.60 -50.36
C ASN A 26 -53.03 -111.17 -49.62
N MET A 27 -52.93 -111.63 -48.36
CA MET A 27 -51.89 -111.35 -47.36
C MET A 27 -50.52 -112.07 -47.55
N LEU A 28 -50.21 -112.67 -48.70
CA LEU A 28 -48.96 -113.44 -48.89
C LEU A 28 -48.15 -113.10 -50.15
N GLY A 29 -48.75 -112.53 -51.20
CA GLY A 29 -48.03 -112.01 -52.37
C GLY A 29 -47.69 -110.51 -52.30
N SER A 30 -48.37 -109.76 -51.40
CA SER A 30 -48.12 -108.34 -51.17
C SER A 30 -46.89 -108.07 -50.30
N LEU A 31 -46.43 -109.06 -49.52
CA LEU A 31 -45.24 -108.95 -48.67
C LEU A 31 -43.93 -108.97 -49.48
N ASP A 32 -43.83 -109.79 -50.52
CA ASP A 32 -42.66 -109.81 -51.42
C ASP A 32 -42.61 -108.59 -52.34
N ALA A 33 -43.77 -108.11 -52.82
CA ALA A 33 -43.85 -106.86 -53.58
C ALA A 33 -43.54 -105.64 -52.70
N ALA A 34 -44.11 -105.57 -51.49
CA ALA A 34 -43.87 -104.45 -50.57
C ALA A 34 -42.42 -104.41 -50.04
N THR A 35 -41.77 -105.56 -49.83
CA THR A 35 -40.34 -105.59 -49.45
C THR A 35 -39.43 -105.22 -50.61
N GLY A 36 -39.73 -105.66 -51.84
CA GLY A 36 -39.02 -105.23 -53.05
C GLY A 36 -39.16 -103.72 -53.33
N ASP A 37 -40.36 -103.16 -53.13
CA ASP A 37 -40.63 -101.73 -53.27
C ASP A 37 -40.00 -100.92 -52.13
N ALA A 38 -39.95 -101.46 -50.90
CA ALA A 38 -39.21 -100.85 -49.81
C ALA A 38 -37.71 -100.81 -50.08
N LEU A 39 -37.11 -101.91 -50.58
CA LEU A 39 -35.69 -101.95 -50.93
C LEU A 39 -35.33 -101.01 -52.08
N ARG A 40 -36.18 -100.92 -53.11
CA ARG A 40 -36.02 -99.92 -54.19
C ARG A 40 -36.14 -98.51 -53.66
N SER A 41 -37.14 -98.23 -52.82
CA SER A 41 -37.31 -96.93 -52.15
C SER A 41 -36.11 -96.57 -51.27
N PHE A 42 -35.53 -97.53 -50.54
CA PHE A 42 -34.30 -97.32 -49.78
C PHE A 42 -33.11 -97.05 -50.70
N HIS A 43 -33.00 -97.73 -51.84
CA HIS A 43 -31.93 -97.50 -52.80
C HIS A 43 -32.07 -96.12 -53.45
N ASP A 44 -33.27 -95.75 -53.90
CA ASP A 44 -33.58 -94.43 -54.45
C ASP A 44 -33.34 -93.33 -53.39
N ALA A 45 -33.70 -93.56 -52.13
CA ALA A 45 -33.44 -92.63 -51.03
C ALA A 45 -31.93 -92.52 -50.73
N LEU A 46 -31.17 -93.61 -50.84
CA LEU A 46 -29.71 -93.59 -50.69
C LEU A 46 -29.04 -92.84 -51.85
N ASP A 47 -29.47 -93.08 -53.08
CA ASP A 47 -28.96 -92.37 -54.27
C ASP A 47 -29.31 -90.88 -54.20
N GLN A 48 -30.53 -90.53 -53.78
CA GLN A 48 -30.93 -89.14 -53.54
C GLN A 48 -30.12 -88.49 -52.42
N ALA A 49 -29.87 -89.21 -51.32
CA ALA A 49 -29.04 -88.72 -50.22
C ALA A 49 -27.58 -88.52 -50.67
N GLN A 50 -27.03 -89.43 -51.49
CA GLN A 50 -25.68 -89.30 -52.05
C GLN A 50 -25.58 -88.11 -53.01
N GLN A 51 -26.57 -87.92 -53.89
CA GLN A 51 -26.61 -86.76 -54.78
C GLN A 51 -26.78 -85.45 -54.00
N SER A 52 -27.60 -85.45 -52.93
CA SER A 52 -27.75 -84.29 -52.06
C SER A 52 -26.41 -83.95 -51.38
N LEU A 53 -25.71 -84.97 -50.86
CA LEU A 53 -24.40 -84.79 -50.22
C LEU A 53 -23.35 -84.27 -51.22
N GLN A 54 -23.37 -84.72 -52.47
CA GLN A 54 -22.50 -84.20 -53.51
C GLN A 54 -22.78 -82.73 -53.81
N ARG A 55 -24.05 -82.34 -53.97
CA ARG A 55 -24.44 -80.92 -54.14
C ARG A 55 -24.05 -80.09 -52.92
N ASP A 56 -24.19 -80.62 -51.72
CA ASP A 56 -23.76 -79.95 -50.49
C ASP A 56 -22.25 -79.80 -50.42
N SER A 57 -21.49 -80.81 -50.85
CA SER A 57 -20.03 -80.75 -50.93
C SER A 57 -19.58 -79.68 -51.93
N GLU A 58 -20.21 -79.62 -53.11
CA GLU A 58 -19.94 -78.59 -54.12
C GLU A 58 -20.29 -77.19 -53.59
N ARG A 59 -21.47 -77.03 -52.97
CA ARG A 59 -21.86 -75.76 -52.31
C ARG A 59 -20.85 -75.34 -51.25
N CYS A 60 -20.42 -76.27 -50.39
CA CYS A 60 -19.39 -76.01 -49.37
C CYS A 60 -18.04 -75.62 -49.99
N SER A 61 -17.67 -76.23 -51.13
CA SER A 61 -16.41 -75.91 -51.82
C SER A 61 -16.43 -74.49 -52.40
N VAL A 62 -17.56 -74.07 -52.98
CA VAL A 62 -17.75 -72.72 -53.54
C VAL A 62 -17.76 -71.67 -52.43
N THR A 63 -18.46 -71.93 -51.31
CA THR A 63 -18.46 -71.00 -50.18
C THR A 63 -17.08 -70.89 -49.53
N ALA A 64 -16.34 -72.01 -49.41
CA ALA A 64 -14.97 -71.98 -48.93
C ALA A 64 -14.05 -71.17 -49.86
N GLN A 65 -14.23 -71.26 -51.17
CA GLN A 65 -13.48 -70.43 -52.12
C GLN A 65 -13.81 -68.95 -51.98
N LEU A 66 -15.10 -68.59 -51.91
CA LEU A 66 -15.53 -67.21 -51.69
C LEU A 66 -14.97 -66.62 -50.39
N LEU A 67 -14.96 -67.40 -49.30
CA LEU A 67 -14.38 -66.96 -48.03
C LEU A 67 -12.87 -66.72 -48.15
N ARG A 68 -12.14 -67.55 -48.90
CA ARG A 68 -10.72 -67.31 -49.19
C ARG A 68 -10.53 -66.00 -49.95
N ASP A 69 -11.31 -65.78 -51.00
CA ASP A 69 -11.21 -64.58 -51.83
C ASP A 69 -11.53 -63.30 -51.03
N LEU A 70 -12.61 -63.31 -50.24
CA LEU A 70 -12.96 -62.20 -49.34
C LEU A 70 -11.89 -61.95 -48.26
N THR A 71 -11.22 -62.99 -47.78
CA THR A 71 -10.13 -62.84 -46.82
C THR A 71 -8.96 -62.10 -47.46
N VAL A 72 -8.59 -62.47 -48.69
CA VAL A 72 -7.53 -61.78 -49.45
C VAL A 72 -7.90 -60.33 -49.71
N GLU A 73 -9.15 -60.04 -50.13
CA GLU A 73 -9.61 -58.66 -50.34
C GLU A 73 -9.58 -57.83 -49.05
N LEU A 74 -10.00 -58.40 -47.93
CA LEU A 74 -9.92 -57.74 -46.63
C LEU A 74 -8.48 -57.43 -46.23
N ASP A 75 -7.55 -58.34 -46.48
CA ASP A 75 -6.14 -58.13 -46.18
C ASP A 75 -5.52 -57.05 -47.11
N CYS A 76 -5.89 -57.02 -48.39
CA CYS A 76 -5.51 -55.95 -49.31
C CYS A 76 -6.06 -54.58 -48.88
N LEU A 77 -7.33 -54.51 -48.48
CA LEU A 77 -7.97 -53.27 -48.00
C LEU A 77 -7.35 -52.78 -46.68
N LYS A 78 -7.05 -53.70 -45.75
CA LYS A 78 -6.33 -53.38 -44.51
C LYS A 78 -4.95 -52.80 -44.80
N ALA A 79 -4.20 -53.41 -45.73
CA ALA A 79 -2.89 -52.92 -46.14
C ALA A 79 -2.96 -51.54 -46.80
N GLY A 80 -3.97 -51.26 -47.63
CA GLY A 80 -4.20 -49.94 -48.24
C GLY A 80 -4.69 -48.86 -47.27
N SER A 81 -5.37 -49.26 -46.18
CA SER A 81 -5.83 -48.36 -45.11
C SER A 81 -4.77 -48.07 -44.04
N ALA A 82 -3.63 -48.74 -44.09
CA ALA A 82 -2.52 -48.48 -43.19
C ALA A 82 -2.19 -46.98 -43.28
N PRO A 83 -2.22 -46.22 -42.17
CA PRO A 83 -2.01 -44.79 -42.21
C PRO A 83 -0.66 -44.53 -42.86
N ASN A 84 -0.68 -43.89 -44.03
CA ASN A 84 0.53 -43.53 -44.77
C ASN A 84 1.56 -42.99 -43.79
N SER A 85 2.80 -43.48 -43.87
CA SER A 85 3.89 -43.13 -42.95
C SER A 85 4.03 -41.61 -42.74
N ALA A 86 3.77 -40.83 -43.79
CA ALA A 86 3.70 -39.37 -43.75
C ALA A 86 2.60 -38.80 -42.82
N ALA A 87 1.40 -39.40 -42.81
CA ALA A 87 0.31 -38.98 -41.93
C ALA A 87 0.62 -39.28 -40.46
N ARG A 88 1.27 -40.42 -40.18
CA ARG A 88 1.77 -40.77 -38.84
C ARG A 88 2.85 -39.79 -38.37
N GLN A 89 3.86 -39.52 -39.20
CA GLN A 89 4.91 -38.54 -38.91
C GLN A 89 4.34 -37.15 -38.64
N ARG A 90 3.37 -36.69 -39.45
CA ARG A 90 2.70 -35.40 -39.23
C ARG A 90 1.97 -35.37 -37.89
N ARG A 91 1.28 -36.45 -37.51
CA ARG A 91 0.58 -36.55 -36.22
C ARG A 91 1.57 -36.50 -35.05
N GLU A 92 2.68 -37.24 -35.14
CA GLU A 92 3.73 -37.25 -34.13
C GLU A 92 4.38 -35.86 -33.98
N ALA A 93 4.65 -35.16 -35.11
CA ALA A 93 5.16 -33.79 -35.09
C ALA A 93 4.16 -32.81 -34.45
N LEU A 94 2.88 -32.89 -34.78
CA LEU A 94 1.85 -32.04 -34.16
C LEU A 94 1.68 -32.34 -32.66
N GLN A 95 1.83 -33.60 -32.25
CA GLN A 95 1.81 -33.98 -30.83
C GLN A 95 3.03 -33.42 -30.08
N ALA A 96 4.21 -33.47 -30.68
CA ALA A 96 5.42 -32.87 -30.11
C ALA A 96 5.27 -31.34 -29.96
N GLU A 97 4.78 -30.65 -31.00
CA GLU A 97 4.50 -29.21 -30.93
C GLU A 97 3.43 -28.87 -29.88
N LYS A 98 2.36 -29.66 -29.78
CA LYS A 98 1.35 -29.50 -28.72
C LYS A 98 1.99 -29.60 -27.33
N LEU A 99 2.85 -30.58 -27.10
CA LEU A 99 3.54 -30.75 -25.81
C LEU A 99 4.48 -29.57 -25.50
N LYS A 100 5.23 -29.08 -26.50
CA LYS A 100 6.06 -27.88 -26.37
C LYS A 100 5.22 -26.66 -25.98
N MET A 101 4.10 -26.43 -26.66
CA MET A 101 3.20 -25.31 -26.36
C MET A 101 2.59 -25.41 -24.97
N LEU A 102 2.24 -26.61 -24.52
CA LEU A 102 1.74 -26.84 -23.15
C LEU A 102 2.81 -26.54 -22.10
N HIS A 103 4.06 -26.98 -22.33
CA HIS A 103 5.18 -26.66 -21.44
C HIS A 103 5.47 -25.16 -21.40
N HIS A 104 5.47 -24.50 -22.56
CA HIS A 104 5.67 -23.06 -22.63
C HIS A 104 4.57 -22.29 -21.88
N THR A 105 3.29 -22.68 -22.08
CA THR A 105 2.16 -22.07 -21.37
C THR A 105 2.25 -22.29 -19.85
N ARG A 106 2.67 -23.48 -19.42
CA ARG A 106 2.88 -23.78 -18.00
C ARG A 106 3.97 -22.89 -17.40
N HIS A 107 5.12 -22.80 -18.06
CA HIS A 107 6.23 -21.95 -17.63
C HIS A 107 5.83 -20.48 -17.59
N GLN A 108 5.09 -19.99 -18.58
CA GLN A 108 4.55 -18.62 -18.56
C GLN A 108 3.62 -18.39 -17.36
N ARG A 109 2.73 -19.34 -17.03
CA ARG A 109 1.86 -19.23 -15.86
C ARG A 109 2.64 -19.22 -14.55
N GLU A 110 3.66 -20.05 -14.43
CA GLU A 110 4.55 -20.09 -13.26
C GLU A 110 5.32 -18.78 -13.12
N ALA A 111 5.84 -18.22 -14.22
CA ALA A 111 6.51 -16.91 -14.22
C ALA A 111 5.54 -15.76 -13.85
N ILE A 112 4.32 -15.76 -14.39
CA ILE A 112 3.28 -14.77 -14.02
C ILE A 112 2.94 -14.89 -12.52
N ALA A 113 2.79 -16.11 -12.00
CA ALA A 113 2.52 -16.33 -10.58
C ALA A 113 3.68 -15.83 -9.69
N ALA A 114 4.93 -16.11 -10.08
CA ALA A 114 6.11 -15.64 -9.37
C ALA A 114 6.20 -14.10 -9.36
N THR A 115 5.98 -13.46 -10.51
CA THR A 115 5.97 -11.99 -10.60
C THR A 115 4.83 -11.36 -9.79
N ALA A 116 3.63 -11.95 -9.80
CA ALA A 116 2.51 -11.49 -8.99
C ALA A 116 2.81 -11.60 -7.49
N ALA A 117 3.39 -12.71 -7.04
CA ALA A 117 3.83 -12.89 -5.67
C ALA A 117 4.91 -11.87 -5.27
N HIS A 118 5.87 -11.60 -6.16
CA HIS A 118 6.89 -10.58 -5.93
C HIS A 118 6.29 -9.18 -5.82
N ILE A 119 5.34 -8.82 -6.69
CA ILE A 119 4.61 -7.54 -6.61
C ILE A 119 3.87 -7.42 -5.28
N GLN A 120 3.16 -8.47 -4.83
CA GLN A 120 2.48 -8.46 -3.53
C GLN A 120 3.46 -8.30 -2.36
N HIS A 121 4.58 -9.02 -2.40
CA HIS A 121 5.64 -8.91 -1.39
C HIS A 121 6.23 -7.49 -1.33
N LEU A 122 6.29 -6.75 -2.44
CA LEU A 122 6.73 -5.35 -2.45
C LEU A 122 5.63 -4.36 -2.03
N GLN A 123 4.36 -4.71 -2.22
CA GLN A 123 3.23 -3.84 -1.86
C GLN A 123 3.06 -3.70 -0.34
N GLU A 124 3.16 -4.78 0.42
CA GLU A 124 2.95 -4.78 1.87
C GLU A 124 3.95 -3.86 2.62
N PRO A 125 5.27 -3.92 2.37
CA PRO A 125 6.24 -2.97 2.94
C PRO A 125 5.93 -1.52 2.55
N ARG A 126 5.44 -1.29 1.32
CA ARG A 126 5.12 0.06 0.87
C ARG A 126 3.92 0.65 1.61
N VAL A 127 2.89 -0.16 1.87
CA VAL A 127 1.71 0.27 2.64
C VAL A 127 2.13 0.59 4.08
N THR A 128 2.87 -0.30 4.72
CA THR A 128 3.35 -0.08 6.11
C THR A 128 4.27 1.14 6.22
N LEU A 129 5.17 1.36 5.27
CA LEU A 129 5.98 2.59 5.20
C LEU A 129 5.13 3.85 5.03
N THR A 130 4.07 3.78 4.22
CA THR A 130 3.17 4.93 3.99
C THR A 130 2.43 5.29 5.27
N GLU A 131 1.89 4.29 5.98
CA GLU A 131 1.24 4.49 7.28
C GLU A 131 2.18 5.10 8.31
N GLN A 132 3.42 4.59 8.41
CA GLN A 132 4.44 5.15 9.31
C GLN A 132 4.78 6.61 8.98
N VAL A 133 4.91 6.94 7.69
CA VAL A 133 5.17 8.31 7.25
C VAL A 133 4.01 9.23 7.64
N ASP A 134 2.77 8.79 7.54
CA ASP A 134 1.62 9.60 7.90
C ASP A 134 1.50 9.81 9.42
N VAL A 135 1.84 8.79 10.23
CA VAL A 135 1.98 8.94 11.69
C VAL A 135 3.08 9.97 12.01
N LEU A 136 4.26 9.86 11.42
CA LEU A 136 5.37 10.79 11.64
C LEU A 136 5.03 12.22 11.21
N LYS A 137 4.28 12.42 10.12
CA LYS A 137 3.76 13.75 9.74
C LYS A 137 2.85 14.30 10.84
N GLY A 138 1.96 13.47 11.39
CA GLY A 138 1.13 13.82 12.54
C GLY A 138 1.97 14.30 13.72
N ASP A 139 2.97 13.53 14.11
CA ASP A 139 3.86 13.87 15.23
C ASP A 139 4.62 15.17 15.00
N VAL A 140 5.16 15.39 13.80
CA VAL A 140 5.86 16.64 13.45
C VAL A 140 4.91 17.84 13.55
N THR A 141 3.66 17.71 13.11
CA THR A 141 2.69 18.81 13.24
C THR A 141 2.34 19.09 14.69
N ALA A 142 2.18 18.05 15.53
CA ALA A 142 1.93 18.19 16.96
C ALA A 142 3.12 18.87 17.66
N LEU A 143 4.35 18.43 17.35
CA LEU A 143 5.57 18.99 17.93
C LEU A 143 5.76 20.46 17.55
N ARG A 144 5.48 20.84 16.30
CA ARG A 144 5.50 22.24 15.85
C ARG A 144 4.52 23.10 16.64
N ARG A 145 3.30 22.60 16.89
CA ARG A 145 2.32 23.30 17.73
C ARG A 145 2.81 23.48 19.16
N GLN A 146 3.35 22.42 19.77
CA GLN A 146 3.91 22.49 21.13
C GLN A 146 5.08 23.47 21.22
N TYR A 147 5.97 23.47 20.23
CA TYR A 147 7.06 24.43 20.15
C TYR A 147 6.55 25.87 20.08
N GLY A 148 5.56 26.15 19.22
CA GLY A 148 4.94 27.48 19.13
C GLY A 148 4.33 27.95 20.46
N LEU A 149 3.64 27.05 21.17
CA LEU A 149 3.08 27.36 22.49
C LEU A 149 4.18 27.66 23.53
N ARG A 150 5.24 26.84 23.58
CA ARG A 150 6.37 27.07 24.49
C ARG A 150 7.12 28.36 24.17
N ALA A 151 7.33 28.66 22.90
CA ALA A 151 7.95 29.91 22.47
C ALA A 151 7.11 31.12 22.91
N ALA A 152 5.79 31.07 22.71
CA ALA A 152 4.88 32.13 23.17
C ALA A 152 4.92 32.30 24.71
N GLN A 153 4.97 31.19 25.47
CA GLN A 153 5.12 31.23 26.93
C GLN A 153 6.43 31.90 27.36
N VAL A 154 7.55 31.57 26.71
CA VAL A 154 8.85 32.20 27.00
C VAL A 154 8.81 33.70 26.69
N HIS A 155 8.24 34.10 25.56
CA HIS A 155 8.08 35.52 25.23
C HIS A 155 7.21 36.26 26.25
N ALA A 156 6.10 35.66 26.68
CA ALA A 156 5.26 36.23 27.74
C ALA A 156 6.03 36.36 29.06
N PHE A 157 6.82 35.35 29.44
CA PHE A 157 7.66 35.39 30.64
C PHE A 157 8.72 36.49 30.57
N ILE A 158 9.42 36.63 29.44
CA ILE A 158 10.40 37.70 29.22
C ILE A 158 9.73 39.07 29.34
N ALA A 159 8.55 39.25 28.72
CA ALA A 159 7.81 40.51 28.81
C ALA A 159 7.42 40.85 30.26
N GLN A 160 6.92 39.87 31.01
CA GLN A 160 6.60 40.03 32.44
C GLN A 160 7.83 40.35 33.28
N PHE A 161 8.99 39.76 32.95
CA PHE A 161 10.25 40.01 33.67
C PHE A 161 10.82 41.42 33.40
N LEU A 162 10.64 41.95 32.19
CA LEU A 162 11.11 43.29 31.82
C LEU A 162 10.16 44.41 32.27
N GLN A 163 8.88 44.12 32.46
CA GLN A 163 7.88 45.10 32.87
C GLN A 163 8.24 45.87 34.17
N PRO A 164 8.73 45.24 35.26
CA PRO A 164 9.20 45.95 36.44
C PRO A 164 10.36 46.90 36.20
N GLN A 165 11.27 46.58 35.26
CA GLN A 165 12.41 47.45 34.94
C GLN A 165 11.93 48.74 34.27
N ASN A 166 11.00 48.61 33.31
CA ASN A 166 10.36 49.77 32.68
C ASN A 166 9.62 50.63 33.72
N ASN A 167 8.93 50.00 34.69
CA ASN A 167 8.24 50.73 35.76
C ASN A 167 9.22 51.47 36.69
N LEU A 168 10.36 50.87 37.04
CA LEU A 168 11.40 51.52 37.85
C LEU A 168 12.01 52.72 37.12
N GLU A 169 12.24 52.60 35.82
CA GLU A 169 12.76 53.68 35.00
C GLU A 169 11.76 54.85 34.91
N GLN A 170 10.46 54.56 34.74
CA GLN A 170 9.40 55.57 34.84
C GLN A 170 9.38 56.27 36.20
N LEU A 171 9.48 55.51 37.30
CA LEU A 171 9.53 56.07 38.65
C LEU A 171 10.77 56.95 38.88
N ARG A 172 11.93 56.56 38.33
CA ARG A 172 13.15 57.39 38.37
C ARG A 172 12.96 58.70 37.63
N CYS A 173 12.35 58.68 36.44
CA CYS A 173 12.02 59.88 35.69
C CYS A 173 11.06 60.80 36.46
N GLN A 174 10.01 60.24 37.08
CA GLN A 174 9.08 61.00 37.92
C GLN A 174 9.77 61.62 39.14
N LEU A 175 10.67 60.88 39.81
CA LEU A 175 11.45 61.40 40.93
C LEU A 175 12.34 62.58 40.50
N ALA A 176 13.04 62.45 39.37
CA ALA A 176 13.91 63.50 38.83
C ALA A 176 13.10 64.78 38.52
N GLN A 177 11.91 64.63 37.91
CA GLN A 177 10.99 65.75 37.65
C GLN A 177 10.53 66.42 38.94
N LEU A 178 10.16 65.64 39.97
CA LEU A 178 9.76 66.19 41.27
C LEU A 178 10.91 66.92 41.98
N GLN A 179 12.13 66.38 41.90
CA GLN A 179 13.31 67.03 42.46
C GLN A 179 13.61 68.35 41.75
N GLN A 180 13.53 68.37 40.42
CA GLN A 180 13.69 69.59 39.63
C GLN A 180 12.60 70.62 39.96
N GLY A 181 11.34 70.18 40.11
CA GLY A 181 10.24 71.02 40.55
C GLY A 181 10.44 71.60 41.95
N ARG A 182 10.92 70.80 42.91
CA ARG A 182 11.28 71.27 44.25
C ARG A 182 12.41 72.28 44.24
N ALA A 183 13.45 72.06 43.43
CA ALA A 183 14.55 73.01 43.29
C ALA A 183 14.05 74.35 42.74
N ALA A 184 13.22 74.32 41.69
CA ALA A 184 12.60 75.52 41.13
C ALA A 184 11.71 76.25 42.16
N GLN A 185 10.90 75.52 42.94
CA GLN A 185 10.09 76.09 44.01
C GLN A 185 10.96 76.69 45.14
N ALA A 186 12.06 76.03 45.51
CA ALA A 186 12.98 76.54 46.53
C ALA A 186 13.64 77.85 46.09
N GLU A 187 14.08 77.95 44.83
CA GLU A 187 14.60 79.20 44.27
C GLU A 187 13.54 80.29 44.19
N ALA A 188 12.30 79.96 43.81
CA ALA A 188 11.19 80.90 43.84
C ALA A 188 10.93 81.43 45.27
N VAL A 189 10.95 80.56 46.29
CA VAL A 189 10.81 80.96 47.70
C VAL A 189 11.97 81.84 48.15
N LYS A 190 13.22 81.52 47.78
CA LYS A 190 14.38 82.38 48.07
C LYS A 190 14.21 83.77 47.45
N ALA A 191 13.82 83.84 46.18
CA ALA A 191 13.57 85.10 45.48
C ALA A 191 12.46 85.93 46.15
N VAL A 192 11.37 85.29 46.57
CA VAL A 192 10.28 85.95 47.32
C VAL A 192 10.77 86.44 48.68
N LYS A 193 11.57 85.65 49.41
CA LYS A 193 12.16 86.08 50.69
C LYS A 193 13.10 87.28 50.53
N GLN A 194 13.93 87.29 49.49
CA GLN A 194 14.81 88.43 49.17
C GLN A 194 13.98 89.68 48.89
N ARG A 195 12.97 89.59 48.01
CA ARG A 195 12.05 90.72 47.75
C ARG A 195 11.33 91.21 49.00
N LEU A 196 10.90 90.29 49.87
CA LEU A 196 10.28 90.65 51.14
C LEU A 196 11.27 91.41 52.04
N GLN A 197 12.54 90.97 52.07
CA GLN A 197 13.57 91.62 52.86
C GLN A 197 13.96 92.99 52.32
N GLU A 198 14.08 93.14 51.00
CA GLU A 198 14.21 94.44 50.32
C GLU A 198 13.05 95.37 50.72
N LYS A 199 11.80 94.90 50.63
CA LYS A 199 10.62 95.68 51.03
C LYS A 199 10.62 96.04 52.51
N LYS A 200 11.11 95.17 53.40
CA LYS A 200 11.28 95.49 54.82
C LYS A 200 12.35 96.56 55.05
N MET A 201 13.46 96.53 54.31
CA MET A 201 14.47 97.58 54.38
C MET A 201 13.94 98.92 53.83
N ASP A 202 13.17 98.89 52.73
CA ASP A 202 12.48 100.07 52.19
C ASP A 202 11.55 100.68 53.25
N LEU A 203 10.74 99.85 53.93
CA LEU A 203 9.85 100.28 55.01
C LEU A 203 10.63 100.82 56.21
N ALA A 204 11.69 100.14 56.64
CA ALA A 204 12.53 100.61 57.75
C ALA A 204 13.25 101.93 57.41
N ALA A 205 13.60 102.18 56.14
CA ALA A 205 14.15 103.44 55.68
C ALA A 205 13.08 104.56 55.68
N LEU A 206 11.82 104.23 55.41
CA LEU A 206 10.68 105.15 55.55
C LEU A 206 10.29 105.39 57.03
N GLU A 207 10.50 104.42 57.91
CA GLU A 207 10.24 104.50 59.36
C GLU A 207 11.42 105.09 60.16
N ALA A 208 12.62 105.15 59.58
CA ALA A 208 13.76 105.87 60.16
C ALA A 208 13.39 107.37 60.25
N PRO A 209 13.46 107.98 61.45
CA PRO A 209 12.58 109.08 61.79
C PRO A 209 12.99 110.38 61.13
N ASP A 210 12.10 110.93 60.30
CA ASP A 210 11.76 112.34 60.43
C ASP A 210 11.10 112.50 61.80
N LYS A 211 11.91 112.94 62.77
CA LYS A 211 11.42 113.57 63.98
C LYS A 211 10.59 114.78 63.54
N LEU A 212 9.28 114.65 63.49
CA LEU A 212 8.32 115.71 63.81
C LEU A 212 6.92 115.11 63.96
N ASP A 213 6.62 114.87 65.23
CA ASP A 213 5.38 115.22 65.92
C ASP A 213 4.02 114.61 65.54
N ALA A 214 3.22 114.52 66.62
CA ALA A 214 1.77 114.39 66.69
C ALA A 214 1.13 112.99 66.48
N THR A 215 0.81 112.38 67.63
CA THR A 215 -0.54 111.96 68.03
C THR A 215 -1.60 111.78 66.93
N VAL A 216 -2.25 110.60 66.90
CA VAL A 216 -3.70 110.44 67.14
C VAL A 216 -4.08 108.95 67.04
N ARG A 217 -4.74 108.46 68.10
CA ARG A 217 -5.58 107.24 68.13
C ARG A 217 -7.03 107.74 68.04
N PRO A 218 -7.94 107.14 67.25
CA PRO A 218 -8.90 106.16 67.79
C PRO A 218 -9.26 105.04 66.77
N ASN A 219 -9.48 103.78 67.15
CA ASN A 219 -10.66 103.15 67.79
C ASN A 219 -11.85 102.86 66.85
N GLY A 220 -12.35 101.61 66.88
CA GLY A 220 -13.60 101.10 66.25
C GLY A 220 -13.36 100.25 64.99
N GLY A 221 -14.02 99.12 64.74
CA GLY A 221 -15.09 98.40 65.43
C GLY A 221 -15.68 97.34 64.48
N ALA A 222 -15.98 96.16 65.04
CA ALA A 222 -17.06 95.21 64.71
C ALA A 222 -17.19 94.52 63.31
N ALA A 223 -17.46 93.20 63.44
CA ALA A 223 -18.41 92.36 62.69
C ALA A 223 -18.01 91.80 61.30
N SER A 224 -18.01 90.46 61.16
CA SER A 224 -19.15 89.71 60.59
C SER A 224 -18.75 88.31 60.06
N CYS A 225 -19.36 87.29 60.68
CA CYS A 225 -19.93 86.03 60.16
C CYS A 225 -19.29 85.18 59.04
N ASN A 226 -19.27 83.87 59.36
CA ASN A 226 -19.61 82.70 58.51
C ASN A 226 -18.69 82.29 57.36
N ARG A 227 -18.71 81.06 56.81
CA ARG A 227 -19.01 79.67 57.22
C ARG A 227 -18.87 78.89 55.91
N ASN A 228 -18.11 77.80 55.92
CA ASN A 228 -18.40 76.56 55.17
C ASN A 228 -18.09 76.43 53.65
N PRO A 229 -18.05 75.17 53.14
CA PRO A 229 -16.92 74.61 52.39
C PRO A 229 -17.24 74.36 50.90
N SER A 230 -16.21 74.02 50.12
CA SER A 230 -16.39 73.51 48.76
C SER A 230 -16.01 72.04 48.68
N SER A 231 -17.06 71.22 48.67
CA SER A 231 -17.06 69.84 48.18
C SER A 231 -16.96 69.83 46.65
N ILE A 232 -16.11 68.97 46.10
CA ILE A 232 -16.20 68.52 44.70
C ILE A 232 -16.49 67.02 44.74
N LYS A 233 -17.66 66.67 44.20
CA LYS A 233 -18.12 65.32 43.89
C LYS A 233 -17.52 64.82 42.57
N ARG A 234 -17.60 63.50 42.39
CA ARG A 234 -17.33 62.60 41.24
C ARG A 234 -16.05 61.79 41.45
N ASP A 235 -16.02 60.48 41.24
CA ASP A 235 -16.90 59.66 40.40
C ASP A 235 -17.02 58.24 40.96
N GLU A 236 -18.19 57.65 40.78
CA GLU A 236 -18.43 56.22 40.98
C GLU A 236 -17.77 55.44 39.84
N GLY A 237 -17.04 54.39 40.19
CA GLY A 237 -16.45 53.46 39.24
C GLY A 237 -16.29 52.10 39.88
N GLN A 238 -17.34 51.29 39.81
CA GLN A 238 -17.28 49.83 39.96
C GLN A 238 -16.16 49.25 39.08
N PRO A 239 -15.52 48.16 39.53
CA PRO A 239 -15.99 46.88 39.03
C PRO A 239 -16.12 45.82 40.13
N ASN A 240 -17.31 45.23 40.13
CA ASN A 240 -17.55 43.88 40.57
C ASN A 240 -16.85 42.93 39.59
N GLU A 241 -16.04 41.98 40.07
CA GLU A 241 -16.16 40.56 39.70
C GLU A 241 -15.09 39.69 40.38
N LYS A 242 -15.62 38.65 41.06
CA LYS A 242 -15.03 37.32 41.29
C LYS A 242 -14.00 37.19 42.41
N ALA A 243 -14.56 36.92 43.58
CA ALA A 243 -14.00 35.95 44.52
C ALA A 243 -13.81 34.59 43.81
N GLU A 244 -12.59 34.06 43.87
CA GLU A 244 -12.35 32.62 43.74
C GLU A 244 -11.04 32.26 44.47
N ASP A 245 -11.22 31.67 45.66
CA ASP A 245 -10.33 30.77 46.39
C ASP A 245 -8.82 31.04 46.42
N CYS A 246 -8.38 31.79 47.44
CA CYS A 246 -7.03 31.63 48.00
C CYS A 246 -7.10 30.73 49.23
N ALA A 247 -6.84 29.44 49.00
CA ALA A 247 -6.62 28.44 50.03
C ALA A 247 -5.43 28.83 50.94
N ALA A 248 -5.68 28.69 52.24
CA ALA A 248 -4.77 28.73 53.38
C ALA A 248 -3.26 28.74 53.07
N THR A 249 -2.63 29.92 53.17
CA THR A 249 -1.17 30.00 53.30
C THR A 249 -0.82 29.97 54.79
N ALA A 250 -0.35 28.82 55.26
CA ALA A 250 0.24 28.67 56.58
C ALA A 250 1.42 29.65 56.73
N LEU A 251 1.50 30.32 57.88
CA LEU A 251 2.57 31.25 58.25
C LEU A 251 3.90 30.49 58.44
N LEU A 252 4.60 30.21 57.34
CA LEU A 252 5.98 29.74 57.34
C LEU A 252 6.91 30.91 57.73
N THR A 253 7.91 30.63 58.56
CA THR A 253 8.89 31.65 58.97
C THR A 253 9.76 32.06 57.77
N GLU A 254 10.37 33.26 57.78
CA GLU A 254 11.22 33.72 56.67
C GLU A 254 12.36 32.74 56.34
N ALA A 255 12.86 32.02 57.34
CA ALA A 255 13.87 30.98 57.18
C ALA A 255 13.37 29.82 56.31
N ASP A 256 12.14 29.35 56.56
CA ASP A 256 11.50 28.28 55.79
C ASP A 256 11.26 28.70 54.34
N ARG A 257 10.88 29.96 54.11
CA ARG A 257 10.69 30.51 52.75
C ARG A 257 12.00 30.53 51.97
N ARG A 258 13.11 30.89 52.60
CA ARG A 258 14.44 30.89 51.96
C ARG A 258 14.93 29.46 51.66
N ALA A 259 14.70 28.53 52.59
CA ALA A 259 15.00 27.11 52.39
C ALA A 259 14.22 26.52 51.21
N GLU A 260 12.91 26.79 51.14
CA GLU A 260 12.04 26.28 50.06
C GLU A 260 12.41 26.87 48.69
N VAL A 261 12.74 28.16 48.60
CA VAL A 261 13.22 28.76 47.34
C VAL A 261 14.53 28.12 46.89
N THR A 262 15.44 27.85 47.82
CA THR A 262 16.73 27.19 47.52
C THR A 262 16.50 25.75 47.05
N ARG A 263 15.59 25.01 47.71
CA ARG A 263 15.17 23.66 47.31
C ARG A 263 14.60 23.67 45.89
N ARG A 264 13.62 24.52 45.59
CA ARG A 264 13.02 24.64 44.25
C ARG A 264 14.04 25.00 43.18
N ARG A 265 15.00 25.89 43.48
CA ARG A 265 16.07 26.23 42.54
C ARG A 265 16.99 25.04 42.29
N SER A 266 17.31 24.27 43.33
CA SER A 266 18.12 23.05 43.19
C SER A 266 17.41 21.97 42.37
N GLU A 267 16.10 21.79 42.57
CA GLU A 267 15.26 20.87 41.81
C GLU A 267 15.14 21.31 40.34
N GLN A 268 14.96 22.61 40.08
CA GLN A 268 14.93 23.15 38.73
C GLN A 268 16.27 22.97 38.00
N MET A 269 17.41 23.20 38.68
CA MET A 269 18.72 22.94 38.09
C MET A 269 18.95 21.45 37.82
N ALA A 270 18.54 20.58 38.74
CA ALA A 270 18.63 19.13 38.54
C ALA A 270 17.77 18.66 37.35
N ALA A 271 16.53 19.17 37.23
CA ALA A 271 15.65 18.88 36.11
C ALA A 271 16.21 19.42 34.78
N HIS A 272 16.78 20.63 34.77
CA HIS A 272 17.44 21.19 33.59
C HIS A 272 18.63 20.32 33.15
N ASN A 273 19.52 19.96 34.09
CA ASN A 273 20.67 19.12 33.79
C ASN A 273 20.26 17.73 33.29
N ALA A 274 19.20 17.13 33.86
CA ALA A 274 18.66 15.87 33.39
C ALA A 274 18.11 15.98 31.96
N ALA A 275 17.39 17.06 31.64
CA ALA A 275 16.89 17.31 30.29
C ALA A 275 18.02 17.55 29.28
N GLU A 276 19.08 18.26 29.67
CA GLU A 276 20.26 18.49 28.84
C GLU A 276 21.01 17.18 28.56
N MET A 277 21.19 16.34 29.58
CA MET A 277 21.77 15.01 29.42
C MET A 277 20.93 14.13 28.48
N GLN A 278 19.60 14.12 28.64
CA GLN A 278 18.71 13.39 27.75
C GLN A 278 18.79 13.90 26.31
N GLN A 279 18.85 15.23 26.11
CA GLN A 279 19.00 15.82 24.80
C GLN A 279 20.34 15.44 24.15
N SER A 280 21.43 15.41 24.93
CA SER A 280 22.74 15.00 24.44
C SER A 280 22.77 13.51 24.03
N ALA A 281 22.10 12.64 24.79
CA ALA A 281 21.98 11.22 24.49
C ALA A 281 21.16 10.96 23.22
N GLU A 282 20.03 11.67 23.05
CA GLU A 282 19.23 11.58 21.81
C GLU A 282 20.00 12.09 20.60
N ARG A 283 20.76 13.19 20.73
CA ARG A 283 21.64 13.67 19.65
C ARG A 283 22.70 12.64 19.26
N ALA A 284 23.33 11.99 20.25
CA ALA A 284 24.31 10.94 19.99
C ALA A 284 23.67 9.74 19.28
N ARG A 285 22.49 9.30 19.72
CA ARG A 285 21.72 8.22 19.08
C ARG A 285 21.37 8.53 17.63
N LEU A 286 20.90 9.75 17.36
CA LEU A 286 20.56 10.19 16.00
C LEU A 286 21.78 10.24 15.08
N GLU A 287 22.95 10.66 15.59
CA GLU A 287 24.17 10.67 14.78
C GLU A 287 24.64 9.24 14.46
N THR A 288 24.56 8.31 15.40
CA THR A 288 24.82 6.88 15.12
C THR A 288 23.89 6.35 14.03
N LEU A 289 22.58 6.59 14.15
CA LEU A 289 21.60 6.16 13.15
C LEU A 289 21.87 6.79 11.77
N ARG A 290 22.28 8.06 11.74
CA ARG A 290 22.65 8.76 10.50
C ARG A 290 23.88 8.13 9.85
N VAL A 291 24.90 7.78 10.63
CA VAL A 291 26.11 7.10 10.12
C VAL A 291 25.76 5.71 9.58
N ASP A 292 24.94 4.94 10.29
CA ASP A 292 24.50 3.62 9.84
C ASP A 292 23.67 3.70 8.56
N LEU A 293 22.74 4.65 8.47
CA LEU A 293 21.95 4.87 7.26
C LEU A 293 22.83 5.25 6.06
N LYS A 294 23.81 6.15 6.25
CA LYS A 294 24.78 6.49 5.20
C LYS A 294 25.55 5.26 4.73
N ARG A 295 25.98 4.41 5.66
CA ARG A 295 26.68 3.16 5.32
C ARG A 295 25.79 2.21 4.52
N GLN A 296 24.54 2.03 4.91
CA GLN A 296 23.58 1.19 4.17
C GLN A 296 23.31 1.73 2.77
N VAL A 297 23.13 3.04 2.61
CA VAL A 297 22.94 3.66 1.30
C VAL A 297 24.15 3.44 0.39
N LEU A 298 25.37 3.59 0.91
CA LEU A 298 26.59 3.33 0.14
C LEU A 298 26.71 1.86 -0.28
N MET A 299 26.35 0.92 0.60
CA MET A 299 26.30 -0.51 0.26
C MET A 299 25.32 -0.78 -0.89
N LEU A 300 24.10 -0.23 -0.80
CA LEU A 300 23.08 -0.39 -1.84
C LEU A 300 23.51 0.25 -3.17
N CYS A 301 24.15 1.41 -3.15
CA CYS A 301 24.71 2.02 -4.35
C CYS A 301 25.74 1.10 -5.01
N HIS A 302 26.62 0.48 -4.22
CA HIS A 302 27.61 -0.45 -4.74
C HIS A 302 26.97 -1.71 -5.35
N GLU A 303 25.97 -2.29 -4.67
CA GLU A 303 25.22 -3.44 -5.20
C GLU A 303 24.51 -3.11 -6.53
N ILE A 304 23.93 -1.91 -6.65
CA ILE A 304 23.31 -1.45 -7.90
C ILE A 304 24.37 -1.30 -9.00
N GLU A 305 25.52 -0.70 -8.71
CA GLU A 305 26.63 -0.58 -9.66
C GLU A 305 27.13 -1.95 -10.15
N GLU A 306 27.20 -2.95 -9.26
CA GLU A 306 27.59 -4.32 -9.62
C GLU A 306 26.56 -5.00 -10.53
N VAL A 307 25.27 -4.83 -10.24
CA VAL A 307 24.17 -5.36 -11.05
C VAL A 307 24.15 -4.69 -12.43
N ASP A 308 24.29 -3.36 -12.49
CA ASP A 308 24.36 -2.61 -13.74
C ASP A 308 25.58 -3.04 -14.58
N ALA A 309 26.75 -3.22 -13.96
CA ALA A 309 27.95 -3.72 -14.63
C ALA A 309 27.79 -5.17 -15.12
N ALA A 310 27.06 -6.02 -14.41
CA ALA A 310 26.70 -7.36 -14.88
C ALA A 310 25.77 -7.29 -16.10
N GLN A 311 24.73 -6.47 -16.05
CA GLN A 311 23.79 -6.28 -17.14
C GLN A 311 24.48 -5.72 -18.41
N GLN A 312 25.38 -4.75 -18.26
CA GLN A 312 26.15 -4.20 -19.39
C GLN A 312 27.05 -5.27 -20.03
N ARG A 313 27.64 -6.17 -19.23
CA ARG A 313 28.43 -7.31 -19.75
C ARG A 313 27.55 -8.27 -20.55
N GLU A 314 26.36 -8.60 -20.06
CA GLU A 314 25.41 -9.45 -20.77
C GLU A 314 24.92 -8.82 -22.08
N GLN A 315 24.58 -7.52 -22.05
CA GLN A 315 24.20 -6.77 -23.25
C GLN A 315 25.33 -6.72 -24.27
N LYS A 316 26.57 -6.51 -23.81
CA LYS A 316 27.74 -6.55 -24.69
C LYS A 316 27.91 -7.92 -25.34
N VAL A 317 27.82 -9.01 -24.58
CA VAL A 317 27.89 -10.38 -25.13
C VAL A 317 26.78 -10.62 -26.16
N TYR A 318 25.56 -10.14 -25.90
CA TYR A 318 24.46 -10.23 -26.85
C TYR A 318 24.73 -9.44 -28.14
N HIS A 319 25.26 -8.22 -28.03
CA HIS A 319 25.64 -7.41 -29.19
C HIS A 319 26.80 -8.02 -29.98
N ASP A 320 27.85 -8.48 -29.30
CA ASP A 320 28.97 -9.18 -29.92
C ASP A 320 28.47 -10.43 -30.69
N ALA A 321 27.52 -11.19 -30.14
CA ALA A 321 26.92 -12.34 -30.83
C ALA A 321 26.07 -11.95 -32.06
N LEU A 322 25.39 -10.80 -32.02
CA LEU A 322 24.68 -10.27 -33.19
C LEU A 322 25.67 -9.80 -34.27
N ASP A 323 26.76 -9.13 -33.88
CA ASP A 323 27.80 -8.67 -34.80
C ASP A 323 28.57 -9.84 -35.42
N ASP A 324 28.86 -10.91 -34.66
CA ASP A 324 29.44 -12.15 -35.19
C ASP A 324 28.50 -12.85 -36.19
N ALA A 325 27.19 -12.85 -35.90
CA ALA A 325 26.19 -13.40 -36.82
C ALA A 325 26.05 -12.55 -38.08
N ALA A 326 26.17 -11.22 -37.98
CA ALA A 326 26.07 -10.29 -39.11
C ALA A 326 27.34 -10.23 -39.96
N SER A 327 28.52 -10.32 -39.35
CA SER A 327 29.83 -10.19 -40.00
C SER A 327 30.25 -11.43 -40.80
N GLY A 328 29.54 -12.57 -40.66
CA GLY A 328 29.72 -13.73 -41.54
C GLY A 328 31.11 -14.38 -41.47
N SER A 329 31.86 -14.14 -40.40
CA SER A 329 33.22 -14.66 -40.16
C SER A 329 33.28 -16.20 -40.10
N GLY A 330 32.15 -16.86 -39.85
CA GLY A 330 31.99 -18.30 -40.01
C GLY A 330 31.67 -18.69 -41.46
N THR A 331 32.70 -18.79 -42.31
CA THR A 331 32.69 -19.52 -43.60
C THR A 331 31.48 -19.27 -44.48
N GLY A 332 31.47 -18.19 -45.28
CA GLY A 332 30.91 -18.13 -46.65
C GLY A 332 29.64 -18.92 -46.98
N ALA A 333 28.77 -19.15 -46.01
CA ALA A 333 27.57 -19.93 -46.15
C ALA A 333 26.52 -18.90 -46.55
N LEU A 334 26.49 -18.64 -47.85
CA LEU A 334 25.35 -18.05 -48.54
C LEU A 334 24.10 -18.59 -47.82
N GLN A 335 23.42 -17.74 -47.05
CA GLN A 335 22.17 -18.10 -46.38
C GLN A 335 21.12 -18.22 -47.47
N LYS A 336 21.25 -19.30 -48.22
CA LYS A 336 20.33 -19.74 -49.23
C LYS A 336 19.12 -20.23 -48.48
N CYS A 337 17.97 -19.66 -48.77
CA CYS A 337 16.71 -20.16 -48.26
C CYS A 337 16.64 -21.67 -48.58
N GLN A 338 16.55 -22.53 -47.55
CA GLN A 338 16.54 -23.99 -47.71
C GLN A 338 15.44 -24.48 -48.67
N ARG A 339 14.42 -23.65 -48.91
CA ARG A 339 13.27 -23.98 -49.75
C ARG A 339 13.40 -23.54 -51.20
N CYS A 340 14.24 -22.55 -51.53
CA CYS A 340 14.34 -22.02 -52.89
C CYS A 340 15.77 -21.71 -53.37
N ALA A 341 16.78 -21.99 -52.55
CA ALA A 341 18.20 -21.77 -52.82
C ALA A 341 18.61 -20.33 -53.22
N ARG A 342 17.69 -19.35 -53.12
CA ARG A 342 17.98 -17.93 -53.35
C ARG A 342 18.70 -17.33 -52.15
N ASP A 343 19.71 -16.52 -52.42
CA ASP A 343 20.36 -15.69 -51.40
C ASP A 343 19.35 -14.73 -50.80
N LEU A 344 19.17 -14.82 -49.49
CA LEU A 344 18.26 -13.94 -48.76
C LEU A 344 18.71 -12.48 -48.75
N PHE A 345 19.98 -12.21 -49.03
CA PHE A 345 20.58 -10.87 -48.98
C PHE A 345 21.07 -10.33 -50.34
N GLY A 346 20.91 -11.09 -51.43
CA GLY A 346 21.42 -10.73 -52.76
C GLY A 346 20.70 -9.57 -53.46
N GLY A 347 19.76 -8.89 -52.79
CA GLY A 347 18.93 -7.82 -53.38
C GLY A 347 18.95 -6.49 -52.63
N PHE A 348 19.85 -6.29 -51.68
CA PHE A 348 19.93 -5.06 -50.86
C PHE A 348 21.15 -4.18 -51.15
N LEU A 349 21.85 -4.40 -52.27
CA LEU A 349 22.89 -3.50 -52.79
C LEU A 349 22.33 -2.59 -53.88
#